data_AF-A0A554S7W0-F1
#
_entry.id   AF-A0A554S7W0-F1
#
_cell.length_a   1.000
_cell.length_b   1.000
_cell.length_c   1.000
_cell.angle_alpha   90.00
_cell.angle_beta   90.00
_cell.angle_gamma   90.00
#
_symmetry.space_group_name_H-M   'P 1'
#
loop_
_entity.id
_entity.type
_entity.pdbx_description
1 polymer ?
#
loop_
_entity_poly.entity_id
_entity_poly.type
_entity_poly.pdbx_seq_one_letter_code
_entity_poly.pdbx_strand_id
1 'polypeptide(L)'
;MTIDEQPNVSAGGEDYTSSEGLRALLCRLHAAGPGAWQDDQTAADLMAYAADKYAALARKHQLDPWEAATAAFEAMQYRSTRKAADPWAMVTHAVRVTCIFEERGQGMLCSTQQARRRHFSVFHDAERFSDREIPLSEWHPVFHVTDEPDLDEDAGGDAAAAGRKGMSATAAVEETIALFTEWGWPAATARTAIEHVCGVLARAGSRQTAYESLRRDQHARALLDLPTKSWSALLRILLGHPHPAYAATDTGRGVLLRLLISQSQQMLLDDHDLRLAVEAAAPERGGR
;
A
#
# COMPACT_ATOMS: atom_id res chain seq x y z
N MET A 1 -11.41 48.16 -36.68
CA MET A 1 -12.61 47.32 -36.75
C MET A 1 -13.10 47.20 -35.32
N THR A 2 -14.02 48.08 -34.97
CA THR A 2 -14.59 48.28 -33.63
C THR A 2 -15.36 47.02 -33.25
N ILE A 3 -14.87 46.29 -32.26
CA ILE A 3 -15.61 45.18 -31.65
C ILE A 3 -16.64 45.84 -30.75
N ASP A 4 -17.88 45.82 -31.22
CA ASP A 4 -19.06 46.33 -30.54
C ASP A 4 -19.33 45.41 -29.34
N GLU A 5 -18.91 45.86 -28.15
CA GLU A 5 -19.11 45.17 -26.88
C GLU A 5 -20.58 45.37 -26.49
N GLN A 6 -21.45 44.46 -26.97
CA GLN A 6 -22.85 44.48 -26.57
C GLN A 6 -22.94 44.10 -25.09
N PRO A 7 -23.49 44.97 -24.21
CA PRO A 7 -23.70 44.62 -22.82
C PRO A 7 -24.76 43.53 -22.77
N ASN A 8 -24.36 42.32 -22.35
CA ASN A 8 -25.28 41.21 -22.14
C ASN A 8 -26.10 41.47 -20.87
N VAL A 9 -27.06 42.39 -20.97
CA VAL A 9 -27.99 42.72 -19.89
C VAL A 9 -28.89 41.51 -19.70
N SER A 10 -28.58 40.71 -18.69
CA SER A 10 -29.34 39.52 -18.33
C SER A 10 -30.70 39.91 -17.76
N ALA A 11 -31.66 39.00 -17.75
CA ALA A 11 -33.06 39.26 -17.36
C ALA A 11 -33.25 39.88 -15.95
N GLY A 12 -32.23 39.81 -15.09
CA GLY A 12 -32.20 40.49 -13.78
C GLY A 12 -31.63 41.92 -13.77
N GLY A 13 -31.18 42.47 -14.90
CA GLY A 13 -30.59 43.82 -15.02
C GLY A 13 -29.14 43.96 -14.54
N GLU A 14 -28.50 42.86 -14.12
CA GLU A 14 -27.14 42.84 -13.56
C GLU A 14 -26.14 42.36 -14.62
N ASP A 15 -25.15 43.19 -14.96
CA ASP A 15 -24.07 42.79 -15.87
C ASP A 15 -22.96 42.03 -15.12
N TYR A 16 -23.12 40.71 -15.00
CA TYR A 16 -22.18 39.83 -14.31
C TYR A 16 -20.80 39.74 -14.97
N THR A 17 -20.62 40.26 -16.19
CA THR A 17 -19.31 40.29 -16.85
C THR A 17 -18.37 41.27 -16.16
N SER A 18 -18.93 42.32 -15.56
CA SER A 18 -18.23 43.31 -14.73
C SER A 18 -18.04 42.84 -13.29
N SER A 19 -17.00 43.33 -12.61
CA SER A 19 -16.73 43.03 -11.20
C SER A 19 -17.80 43.61 -10.26
N GLU A 20 -18.43 44.72 -10.62
CA GLU A 20 -19.50 45.34 -9.83
C GLU A 20 -20.82 44.61 -9.99
N GLY A 21 -21.20 44.24 -11.23
CA GLY A 21 -22.42 43.47 -11.48
C GLY A 21 -22.33 42.04 -10.94
N LEU A 22 -21.15 41.39 -11.00
CA LEU A 22 -20.95 40.12 -10.30
C LEU A 22 -21.16 40.27 -8.79
N ARG A 23 -20.67 41.37 -8.18
CA ARG A 23 -20.89 41.61 -6.75
C ARG A 23 -22.37 41.77 -6.41
N ALA A 24 -23.10 42.53 -7.23
CA ALA A 24 -24.54 42.75 -7.05
C ALA A 24 -25.29 41.41 -7.10
N LEU A 25 -25.03 40.60 -8.12
CA LEU A 25 -25.60 39.26 -8.29
C LEU A 25 -25.30 38.35 -7.09
N LEU A 26 -24.05 38.27 -6.64
CA LEU A 26 -23.68 37.45 -5.48
C LEU A 26 -24.33 37.94 -4.17
N CYS A 27 -24.51 39.24 -4.02
CA CYS A 27 -25.25 39.80 -2.88
C CYS A 27 -26.74 39.45 -2.94
N ARG A 28 -27.37 39.55 -4.11
CA ARG A 28 -28.77 39.20 -4.35
C ARG A 28 -29.03 37.72 -4.08
N LEU A 29 -28.21 36.84 -4.67
CA LEU A 29 -28.31 35.39 -4.48
C LEU A 29 -28.11 35.00 -3.01
N HIS A 30 -27.18 35.63 -2.29
CA HIS A 30 -27.01 35.37 -0.87
C HIS A 30 -28.18 35.88 -0.01
N ALA A 31 -28.79 37.01 -0.37
CA ALA A 31 -29.94 37.56 0.35
C ALA A 31 -31.22 36.72 0.12
N ALA A 32 -31.37 36.13 -1.07
CA ALA A 32 -32.49 35.25 -1.41
C ALA A 32 -32.47 33.91 -0.66
N GLY A 33 -31.32 33.49 -0.13
CA GLY A 33 -31.20 32.35 0.78
C GLY A 33 -30.86 31.01 0.12
N PRO A 34 -31.01 29.89 0.86
CA PRO A 34 -30.66 28.56 0.37
C PRO A 34 -31.53 28.16 -0.83
N GLY A 35 -30.91 27.70 -1.92
CA GLY A 35 -31.62 27.29 -3.14
C GLY A 35 -31.75 28.37 -4.22
N ALA A 36 -31.45 29.64 -3.90
CA ALA A 36 -31.57 30.74 -4.85
C ALA A 36 -30.75 30.56 -6.15
N TRP A 37 -29.66 29.79 -6.10
CA TRP A 37 -28.85 29.48 -7.27
C TRP A 37 -29.51 28.49 -8.25
N GLN A 38 -30.45 27.66 -7.79
CA GLN A 38 -31.11 26.64 -8.62
C GLN A 38 -32.22 27.24 -9.49
N ASP A 39 -32.96 28.20 -8.95
CA ASP A 39 -34.13 28.79 -9.60
C ASP A 39 -33.79 30.05 -10.43
N ASP A 40 -32.55 30.56 -10.33
CA ASP A 40 -32.13 31.80 -10.98
C ASP A 40 -31.46 31.56 -12.35
N GLN A 41 -32.13 32.00 -13.42
CA GLN A 41 -31.60 31.92 -14.78
C GLN A 41 -30.29 32.70 -14.96
N THR A 42 -30.14 33.85 -14.30
CA THR A 42 -28.90 34.66 -14.36
C THR A 42 -27.74 33.91 -13.72
N ALA A 43 -28.00 33.12 -12.67
CA ALA A 43 -26.97 32.26 -12.08
C ALA A 43 -26.55 31.13 -13.04
N ALA A 44 -27.49 30.54 -13.78
CA ALA A 44 -27.18 29.55 -14.81
C ALA A 44 -26.34 30.15 -15.95
N ASP A 45 -26.70 31.35 -16.43
CA ASP A 45 -25.97 32.06 -17.48
C ASP A 45 -24.55 32.47 -17.02
N LEU A 46 -24.41 32.87 -15.74
CA LEU A 46 -23.11 33.11 -15.10
C LEU A 46 -22.23 31.85 -15.11
N MET A 47 -22.81 30.68 -14.83
CA MET A 47 -22.06 29.42 -14.82
C MET A 47 -21.57 29.03 -16.22
N ALA A 48 -22.40 29.20 -17.25
CA ALA A 48 -21.98 29.00 -18.64
C ALA A 48 -20.86 29.98 -19.03
N TYR A 49 -20.99 31.25 -18.67
CA TYR A 49 -19.94 32.25 -18.90
C TYR A 49 -18.64 31.90 -18.16
N ALA A 50 -18.71 31.40 -16.92
CA ALA A 50 -17.53 30.98 -16.17
C ALA A 50 -16.82 29.78 -16.82
N ALA A 51 -17.58 28.81 -17.34
CA ALA A 51 -17.04 27.68 -18.09
C ALA A 51 -16.27 28.15 -19.33
N ASP A 52 -16.86 29.05 -20.13
CA ASP A 52 -16.20 29.61 -21.31
C ASP A 52 -14.96 30.44 -20.96
N LYS A 53 -15.09 31.31 -19.96
CA LYS A 53 -14.02 32.21 -19.50
C LYS A 53 -12.79 31.45 -19.01
N TYR A 54 -12.98 30.33 -18.31
CA TYR A 54 -11.88 29.51 -17.78
C TYR A 54 -11.53 28.30 -18.64
N ALA A 55 -12.17 28.11 -19.80
CA ALA A 55 -11.93 26.95 -20.67
C ALA A 55 -10.47 26.79 -21.11
N ALA A 56 -9.76 27.91 -21.38
CA ALA A 56 -8.34 27.85 -21.75
C ALA A 56 -7.45 27.45 -20.56
N LEU A 57 -7.81 27.89 -19.35
CA LEU A 57 -7.11 27.54 -18.12
C LEU A 57 -7.34 26.08 -17.75
N ALA A 58 -8.58 25.59 -17.88
CA ALA A 58 -8.93 24.18 -17.68
C ALA A 58 -8.11 23.27 -18.62
N ARG A 59 -8.09 23.60 -19.92
CA ARG A 59 -7.31 22.87 -20.93
C ARG A 59 -5.81 22.83 -20.61
N LYS A 60 -5.24 23.92 -20.07
CA LYS A 60 -3.83 23.95 -19.66
C LYS A 60 -3.52 22.88 -18.59
N HIS A 61 -4.46 22.63 -17.69
CA HIS A 61 -4.35 21.67 -16.60
C HIS A 61 -5.00 20.32 -16.92
N GLN A 62 -5.39 20.07 -18.19
CA GLN A 62 -6.04 18.84 -18.66
C GLN A 62 -7.40 18.55 -17.99
N LEU A 63 -8.10 19.60 -17.58
CA LEU A 63 -9.40 19.55 -16.92
C LEU A 63 -10.54 19.93 -17.87
N ASP A 64 -11.75 19.48 -17.53
CA ASP A 64 -12.95 19.91 -18.23
C ASP A 64 -13.30 21.37 -17.88
N PRO A 65 -13.79 22.19 -18.83
CA PRO A 65 -14.22 23.56 -18.54
C PRO A 65 -15.26 23.68 -17.42
N TRP A 66 -16.15 22.69 -17.24
CA TRP A 66 -17.13 22.66 -16.17
C TRP A 66 -16.53 22.32 -14.81
N GLU A 67 -15.39 21.64 -14.74
CA GLU A 67 -14.64 21.48 -13.48
C GLU A 67 -14.10 22.82 -13.00
N ALA A 68 -13.55 23.63 -13.92
CA ALA A 68 -13.13 24.99 -13.61
C ALA A 68 -14.31 25.90 -13.25
N ALA A 69 -15.46 25.74 -13.91
CA ALA A 69 -16.68 26.44 -13.55
C ALA A 69 -17.15 26.07 -12.14
N THR A 70 -17.11 24.79 -11.77
CA THR A 70 -17.46 24.32 -10.42
C THR A 70 -16.56 24.94 -9.36
N ALA A 71 -15.25 25.01 -9.61
CA ALA A 71 -14.31 25.72 -8.72
C ALA A 71 -14.64 27.23 -8.62
N ALA A 72 -15.08 27.84 -9.72
CA ALA A 72 -15.52 29.24 -9.73
C ALA A 72 -16.77 29.43 -8.87
N PHE A 73 -17.75 28.53 -8.98
CA PHE A 73 -18.96 28.53 -8.17
C PHE A 73 -18.67 28.40 -6.67
N GLU A 74 -17.82 27.45 -6.28
CA GLU A 74 -17.37 27.32 -4.89
C GLU A 74 -16.71 28.62 -4.41
N ALA A 75 -15.85 29.22 -5.24
CA ALA A 75 -15.21 30.49 -4.93
C ALA A 75 -16.23 31.62 -4.72
N MET A 76 -17.28 31.68 -5.54
CA MET A 76 -18.34 32.69 -5.49
C MET A 76 -19.21 32.60 -4.24
N GLN A 77 -19.35 31.42 -3.64
CA GLN A 77 -20.13 31.23 -2.42
C GLN A 77 -19.44 31.82 -1.17
N TYR A 78 -18.13 32.02 -1.18
CA TYR A 78 -17.43 32.56 -0.02
C TYR A 78 -17.75 34.04 0.22
N ARG A 79 -17.90 34.40 1.51
CA ARG A 79 -18.08 35.79 1.96
C ARG A 79 -16.94 36.70 1.52
N SER A 80 -15.71 36.17 1.43
CA SER A 80 -14.53 36.91 0.97
C SER A 80 -14.69 37.41 -0.46
N THR A 81 -15.13 36.55 -1.38
CA THR A 81 -15.35 36.88 -2.80
C THR A 81 -16.43 37.95 -2.96
N ARG A 82 -17.57 37.80 -2.27
CA ARG A 82 -18.66 38.78 -2.30
C ARG A 82 -18.27 40.16 -1.74
N LYS A 83 -17.39 40.21 -0.74
CA LYS A 83 -16.94 41.48 -0.13
C LYS A 83 -15.68 42.05 -0.77
N ALA A 84 -15.10 41.38 -1.76
CA ALA A 84 -13.86 41.81 -2.39
C ALA A 84 -14.06 43.08 -3.22
N ALA A 85 -13.01 43.91 -3.29
CA ALA A 85 -12.94 45.05 -4.19
C ALA A 85 -13.00 44.62 -5.67
N ASP A 86 -12.52 43.42 -5.98
CA ASP A 86 -12.69 42.77 -7.27
C ASP A 86 -13.04 41.27 -7.07
N PRO A 87 -14.33 40.89 -7.18
CA PRO A 87 -14.76 39.50 -7.06
C PRO A 87 -14.19 38.62 -8.17
N TRP A 88 -14.04 39.13 -9.40
CA TRP A 88 -13.52 38.35 -10.52
C TRP A 88 -12.04 37.98 -10.33
N ALA A 89 -11.23 38.87 -9.75
CA ALA A 89 -9.86 38.55 -9.36
C ALA A 89 -9.81 37.42 -8.32
N MET A 90 -10.67 37.47 -7.30
CA MET A 90 -10.74 36.43 -6.27
C MET A 90 -11.16 35.07 -6.84
N VAL A 91 -12.18 35.05 -7.70
CA VAL A 91 -12.63 33.84 -8.40
C VAL A 91 -11.51 33.29 -9.28
N THR A 92 -10.88 34.14 -10.09
CA THR A 92 -9.80 33.72 -11.01
C THR A 92 -8.63 33.12 -10.24
N HIS A 93 -8.24 33.73 -9.12
CA HIS A 93 -7.19 33.17 -8.27
C HIS A 93 -7.59 31.82 -7.67
N ALA A 94 -8.82 31.69 -7.16
CA ALA A 94 -9.33 30.44 -6.59
C ALA A 94 -9.43 29.31 -7.63
N VAL A 95 -9.91 29.62 -8.85
CA VAL A 95 -9.97 28.67 -9.97
C VAL A 95 -8.56 28.22 -10.34
N ARG A 96 -7.62 29.16 -10.53
CA ARG A 96 -6.23 28.83 -10.84
C ARG A 96 -5.60 27.90 -9.80
N VAL A 97 -5.77 28.21 -8.52
CA VAL A 97 -5.26 27.37 -7.43
C VAL A 97 -5.90 25.98 -7.46
N THR A 98 -7.21 25.92 -7.71
CA THR A 98 -7.93 24.64 -7.78
C THR A 98 -7.47 23.80 -8.96
N CYS A 99 -7.35 24.36 -10.17
CA CYS A 99 -6.83 23.64 -11.33
C CYS A 99 -5.43 23.03 -11.07
N ILE A 100 -4.54 23.78 -10.42
CA ILE A 100 -3.19 23.28 -10.05
C ILE A 100 -3.29 22.06 -9.13
N PHE A 101 -4.20 22.08 -8.16
CA PHE A 101 -4.35 20.96 -7.21
C PHE A 101 -5.19 19.80 -7.74
N GLU A 102 -6.05 20.03 -8.72
CA GLU A 102 -6.73 18.98 -9.50
C GLU A 102 -5.70 18.20 -10.33
N GLU A 103 -4.90 18.90 -11.14
CA GLU A 103 -3.81 18.28 -11.91
C GLU A 103 -2.86 17.49 -10.98
N ARG A 104 -2.47 18.09 -9.84
CA ARG A 104 -1.63 17.42 -8.86
C ARG A 104 -2.32 16.21 -8.21
N GLY A 105 -3.62 16.32 -7.93
CA GLY A 105 -4.40 15.23 -7.35
C GLY A 105 -4.47 14.03 -8.30
N GLN A 106 -4.72 14.29 -9.59
CA GLN A 106 -4.70 13.30 -10.66
C GLN A 106 -3.31 12.66 -10.79
N GLY A 107 -2.25 13.47 -10.82
CA GLY A 107 -0.86 13.00 -10.85
C GLY A 107 -0.55 12.07 -9.68
N MET A 108 -0.91 12.43 -8.45
CA MET A 108 -0.66 11.63 -7.25
C MET A 108 -1.72 10.54 -6.96
N LEU A 109 -2.72 10.36 -7.84
CA LEU A 109 -3.87 9.47 -7.64
C LEU A 109 -4.58 9.66 -6.28
N CYS A 110 -4.81 10.92 -5.89
CA CYS A 110 -5.45 11.27 -4.64
C CYS A 110 -6.48 12.39 -4.82
N SER A 111 -7.31 12.61 -3.79
CA SER A 111 -8.27 13.71 -3.80
C SER A 111 -7.59 15.08 -3.80
N THR A 112 -8.22 16.09 -4.39
CA THR A 112 -7.69 17.46 -4.41
C THR A 112 -7.51 18.08 -3.04
N GLN A 113 -8.41 17.77 -2.11
CA GLN A 113 -8.29 18.22 -0.73
C GLN A 113 -7.07 17.63 -0.02
N GLN A 114 -6.67 16.41 -0.40
CA GLN A 114 -5.44 15.79 0.07
C GLN A 114 -4.21 16.42 -0.59
N ALA A 115 -4.26 16.65 -1.90
CA ALA A 115 -3.19 17.30 -2.67
C ALA A 115 -2.85 18.72 -2.17
N ARG A 116 -3.82 19.44 -1.59
CA ARG A 116 -3.63 20.78 -0.99
C ARG A 116 -2.79 20.78 0.29
N ARG A 117 -2.59 19.64 0.95
CA ARG A 117 -1.90 19.59 2.24
C ARG A 117 -0.39 19.63 2.06
N ARG A 118 0.31 20.44 2.89
CA ARG A 118 1.77 20.65 2.77
C ARG A 118 2.60 19.36 2.83
N HIS A 119 2.20 18.35 3.62
CA HIS A 119 2.94 17.09 3.71
C HIS A 119 2.83 16.23 2.45
N PHE A 120 1.79 16.41 1.63
CA PHE A 120 1.71 15.76 0.33
C PHE A 120 2.51 16.48 -0.75
N SER A 121 3.06 17.68 -0.46
CA SER A 121 3.85 18.44 -1.42
C SER A 121 5.19 17.80 -1.78
N VAL A 122 5.66 16.84 -0.97
CA VAL A 122 6.96 16.18 -1.14
C VAL A 122 6.88 15.01 -2.12
N PHE A 123 5.68 14.45 -2.33
CA PHE A 123 5.51 13.31 -3.23
C PHE A 123 5.45 13.74 -4.69
N HIS A 124 5.98 12.87 -5.54
CA HIS A 124 5.91 12.95 -6.99
C HIS A 124 4.63 12.32 -7.52
N ASP A 125 4.36 12.54 -8.79
CA ASP A 125 3.26 11.88 -9.49
C ASP A 125 3.43 10.36 -9.47
N ALA A 126 2.31 9.65 -9.45
CA ALA A 126 2.25 8.21 -9.43
C ALA A 126 2.65 7.67 -10.81
N GLU A 127 3.71 6.88 -10.83
CA GLU A 127 4.25 6.25 -12.03
C GLU A 127 4.07 4.73 -11.92
N ARG A 128 3.80 4.05 -13.03
CA ARG A 128 3.71 2.59 -13.02
C ARG A 128 5.10 1.99 -12.91
N PHE A 129 5.18 0.82 -12.29
CA PHE A 129 6.43 0.07 -12.17
C PHE A 129 7.12 -0.20 -13.51
N SER A 130 6.33 -0.41 -14.58
CA SER A 130 6.82 -0.71 -15.92
C SER A 130 7.27 0.52 -16.72
N ASP A 131 6.83 1.72 -16.34
CA ASP A 131 7.14 2.95 -17.09
C ASP A 131 8.51 3.53 -16.69
N ARG A 132 9.11 2.99 -15.62
CA ARG A 132 10.40 3.44 -15.09
C ARG A 132 11.57 2.95 -15.93
N GLU A 133 12.44 3.89 -16.30
CA GLU A 133 13.72 3.58 -16.94
C GLU A 133 14.74 2.99 -15.96
N ILE A 134 14.67 3.36 -14.67
CA ILE A 134 15.61 2.90 -13.64
C ILE A 134 15.09 1.62 -12.98
N PRO A 135 15.88 0.52 -12.97
CA PRO A 135 15.54 -0.70 -12.26
C PRO A 135 15.20 -0.46 -10.78
N LEU A 136 14.22 -1.20 -10.24
CA LEU A 136 13.78 -1.01 -8.86
C LEU A 136 14.90 -1.21 -7.83
N SER A 137 15.84 -2.10 -8.13
CA SER A 137 17.03 -2.37 -7.32
C SER A 137 17.96 -1.17 -7.18
N GLU A 138 17.86 -0.17 -8.05
CA GLU A 138 18.69 1.04 -8.03
C GLU A 138 17.93 2.28 -7.55
N TRP A 139 16.59 2.22 -7.51
CA TRP A 139 15.75 3.38 -7.18
C TRP A 139 15.71 3.68 -5.67
N HIS A 140 15.61 2.65 -4.83
CA HIS A 140 15.49 2.84 -3.38
C HIS A 140 16.23 1.77 -2.59
N PRO A 141 16.95 2.15 -1.51
CA PRO A 141 17.77 1.24 -0.71
C PRO A 141 17.07 -0.03 -0.22
N VAL A 142 15.75 0.04 0.04
CA VAL A 142 14.95 -1.12 0.50
C VAL A 142 14.82 -2.21 -0.57
N PHE A 143 14.96 -1.86 -1.85
CA PHE A 143 14.92 -2.81 -2.96
C PHE A 143 16.32 -3.27 -3.40
N HIS A 144 17.38 -2.77 -2.76
CA HIS A 144 18.72 -3.24 -3.04
C HIS A 144 18.83 -4.71 -2.58
N VAL A 145 19.17 -5.59 -3.51
CA VAL A 145 19.54 -6.97 -3.18
C VAL A 145 20.98 -6.92 -2.69
N THR A 146 21.19 -7.04 -1.38
CA THR A 146 22.54 -7.04 -0.77
C THR A 146 23.22 -8.40 -0.82
N ASP A 147 22.46 -9.45 -1.08
CA ASP A 147 22.97 -10.80 -1.24
C ASP A 147 23.17 -11.05 -2.73
N GLU A 148 24.35 -10.72 -3.27
CA GLU A 148 24.80 -11.37 -4.49
C GLU A 148 24.92 -12.87 -4.18
N PRO A 149 24.14 -13.75 -4.82
CA PRO A 149 24.46 -15.17 -4.75
C PRO A 149 25.80 -15.33 -5.46
N ASP A 150 26.79 -15.90 -4.76
CA ASP A 150 28.04 -16.36 -5.37
C ASP A 150 27.69 -17.34 -6.50
N LEU A 151 27.51 -16.82 -7.71
CA LEU A 151 27.43 -17.59 -8.94
C LEU A 151 28.86 -17.86 -9.45
N ASP A 152 29.72 -18.35 -8.55
CA ASP A 152 30.98 -18.98 -8.93
C ASP A 152 30.72 -20.48 -9.09
N GLU A 153 30.05 -20.84 -10.18
CA GLU A 153 30.23 -22.17 -10.77
C GLU A 153 31.57 -22.18 -11.52
N ASP A 154 32.51 -22.96 -10.98
CA ASP A 154 33.82 -23.36 -11.52
C ASP A 154 34.97 -22.33 -11.58
N ALA A 155 35.83 -22.34 -10.55
CA ALA A 155 37.26 -22.65 -10.71
C ALA A 155 37.98 -22.76 -9.34
N GLY A 156 38.67 -23.87 -9.11
CA GLY A 156 39.40 -24.14 -7.88
C GLY A 156 40.46 -23.09 -7.53
N GLY A 157 40.49 -22.72 -6.24
CA GLY A 157 41.52 -21.89 -5.65
C GLY A 157 41.48 -22.00 -4.12
N ASP A 158 42.52 -22.63 -3.55
CA ASP A 158 42.79 -22.65 -2.12
C ASP A 158 42.79 -21.23 -1.54
N ALA A 159 41.95 -20.97 -0.54
CA ALA A 159 42.29 -20.04 0.54
C ALA A 159 41.36 -20.24 1.73
N ALA A 160 41.94 -20.78 2.79
CA ALA A 160 41.51 -20.74 4.17
C ALA A 160 40.76 -19.43 4.56
N ALA A 161 39.44 -19.49 4.50
CA ALA A 161 38.55 -18.69 5.33
C ALA A 161 37.60 -19.67 6.05
N ALA A 162 38.14 -20.38 7.04
CA ALA A 162 37.36 -21.13 8.01
C ALA A 162 36.57 -20.17 8.92
N GLY A 163 35.57 -19.50 8.35
CA GLY A 163 34.52 -18.79 9.05
C GLY A 163 33.25 -19.62 8.94
N ARG A 164 32.95 -20.42 9.97
CA ARG A 164 31.66 -21.13 10.22
C ARG A 164 30.83 -21.37 8.95
N LYS A 165 30.97 -22.56 8.34
CA LYS A 165 30.02 -23.05 7.33
C LYS A 165 28.67 -23.26 8.02
N GLY A 166 27.92 -22.19 8.22
CA GLY A 166 26.55 -22.24 8.72
C GLY A 166 25.71 -23.05 7.73
N MET A 167 24.80 -23.86 8.25
CA MET A 167 23.80 -24.54 7.43
C MET A 167 23.04 -23.49 6.63
N SER A 168 22.97 -23.65 5.30
CA SER A 168 22.12 -22.76 4.50
C SER A 168 20.65 -22.97 4.88
N ALA A 169 19.81 -21.93 4.72
CA ALA A 169 18.39 -22.04 5.07
C ALA A 169 17.68 -23.17 4.31
N THR A 170 18.06 -23.41 3.05
CA THR A 170 17.53 -24.50 2.22
C THR A 170 17.97 -25.87 2.72
N ALA A 171 19.24 -26.02 3.12
CA ALA A 171 19.73 -27.27 3.70
C ALA A 171 19.09 -27.57 5.07
N ALA A 172 18.86 -26.54 5.90
CA ALA A 172 18.14 -26.70 7.17
C ALA A 172 16.68 -27.17 6.96
N VAL A 173 16.03 -26.71 5.89
CA VAL A 173 14.68 -27.18 5.53
C VAL A 173 14.70 -28.65 5.12
N GLU A 174 15.63 -29.05 4.25
CA GLU A 174 15.73 -30.45 3.80
C GLU A 174 16.10 -31.39 4.96
N GLU A 175 16.99 -30.99 5.86
CA GLU A 175 17.29 -31.78 7.07
C GLU A 175 16.08 -31.89 8.00
N THR A 176 15.29 -30.82 8.15
CA THR A 176 14.06 -30.87 8.95
C THR A 176 13.03 -31.80 8.33
N ILE A 177 12.90 -31.81 7.00
CA ILE A 177 12.02 -32.75 6.29
C ILE A 177 12.49 -34.19 6.53
N ALA A 178 13.80 -34.46 6.40
CA ALA A 178 14.37 -35.78 6.64
C ALA A 178 14.07 -36.28 8.06
N LEU A 179 14.26 -35.44 9.09
CA LEU A 179 13.95 -35.76 10.49
C LEU A 179 12.48 -36.13 10.69
N PHE A 180 11.55 -35.34 10.15
CA PHE A 180 10.12 -35.60 10.27
C PHE A 180 9.73 -36.91 9.58
N THR A 181 10.33 -37.21 8.42
CA THR A 181 10.07 -38.47 7.72
C THR A 181 10.61 -39.69 8.46
N GLU A 182 11.77 -39.56 9.10
CA GLU A 182 12.38 -40.63 9.90
C GLU A 182 11.54 -40.94 11.15
N TRP A 183 10.89 -39.92 11.74
CA TRP A 183 10.00 -40.05 12.89
C TRP A 183 8.54 -40.33 12.54
N GLY A 184 8.27 -40.80 11.32
CA GLY A 184 7.00 -41.41 10.95
C GLY A 184 5.97 -40.49 10.26
N TRP A 185 6.33 -39.24 9.95
CA TRP A 185 5.45 -38.38 9.15
C TRP A 185 5.43 -38.80 7.67
N PRO A 186 4.27 -38.71 6.98
CA PRO A 186 4.23 -38.90 5.53
C PRO A 186 5.11 -37.86 4.81
N ALA A 187 5.99 -38.31 3.91
CA ALA A 187 6.99 -37.44 3.27
C ALA A 187 6.39 -36.26 2.50
N ALA A 188 5.30 -36.49 1.76
CA ALA A 188 4.59 -35.42 1.05
C ALA A 188 4.02 -34.38 2.02
N THR A 189 3.36 -34.83 3.09
CA THR A 189 2.76 -33.94 4.10
C THR A 189 3.82 -33.16 4.87
N ALA A 190 4.91 -33.80 5.29
CA ALA A 190 6.02 -33.15 5.99
C ALA A 190 6.65 -32.06 5.13
N ARG A 191 6.98 -32.37 3.86
CA ARG A 191 7.55 -31.42 2.91
C ARG A 191 6.65 -30.21 2.71
N THR A 192 5.40 -30.42 2.30
CA THR A 192 4.48 -29.30 2.02
C THR A 192 4.19 -28.46 3.26
N ALA A 193 4.08 -29.07 4.45
CA ALA A 193 3.86 -28.34 5.70
C ALA A 193 5.07 -27.48 6.08
N ILE A 194 6.29 -28.04 6.03
CA ILE A 194 7.52 -27.34 6.39
C ILE A 194 7.82 -26.21 5.39
N GLU A 195 7.70 -26.47 4.08
CA GLU A 195 7.87 -25.47 3.03
C GLU A 195 6.88 -24.32 3.18
N HIS A 196 5.61 -24.62 3.49
CA HIS A 196 4.59 -23.60 3.73
C HIS A 196 4.93 -22.73 4.95
N VAL A 197 5.34 -23.34 6.06
CA VAL A 197 5.76 -22.62 7.28
C VAL A 197 6.95 -21.71 6.97
N CYS A 198 7.95 -22.19 6.25
CA CYS A 198 9.12 -21.40 5.83
C CYS A 198 8.72 -20.25 4.89
N GLY A 199 7.80 -20.48 3.95
CA GLY A 199 7.28 -19.43 3.06
C GLY A 199 6.48 -18.35 3.79
N VAL A 200 5.74 -18.71 4.85
CA VAL A 200 5.09 -17.72 5.72
C VAL A 200 6.11 -16.99 6.59
N LEU A 201 7.12 -17.68 7.11
CA LEU A 201 8.19 -17.09 7.90
C LEU A 201 8.99 -16.05 7.10
N ALA A 202 9.34 -16.37 5.85
CA ALA A 202 10.04 -15.46 4.93
C ALA A 202 9.23 -14.18 4.66
N ARG A 203 7.90 -14.30 4.49
CA ARG A 203 7.01 -13.15 4.27
C ARG A 203 6.79 -12.32 5.54
N ALA A 204 6.73 -12.95 6.70
CA ALA A 204 6.40 -12.29 7.96
C ALA A 204 7.60 -11.55 8.58
N GLY A 205 8.84 -11.94 8.25
CA GLY A 205 10.08 -11.32 8.76
C GLY A 205 10.33 -11.48 10.27
N SER A 206 9.36 -11.99 11.02
CA SER A 206 9.44 -12.24 12.46
C SER A 206 8.75 -13.55 12.83
N ARG A 207 9.42 -14.32 13.69
CA ARG A 207 8.94 -15.60 14.22
C ARG A 207 7.60 -15.50 14.94
N GLN A 208 7.38 -14.44 15.72
CA GLN A 208 6.15 -14.24 16.48
C GLN A 208 4.96 -13.97 15.54
N THR A 209 5.17 -13.11 14.54
CA THR A 209 4.18 -12.78 13.53
C THR A 209 3.85 -13.99 12.67
N ALA A 210 4.85 -14.78 12.27
CA ALA A 210 4.67 -16.02 11.52
C ALA A 210 3.83 -17.03 12.31
N TYR A 211 4.15 -17.27 13.60
CA TYR A 211 3.41 -18.19 14.45
C TYR A 211 1.93 -17.77 14.61
N GLU A 212 1.67 -16.49 14.87
CA GLU A 212 0.32 -15.95 15.02
C GLU A 212 -0.50 -16.01 13.72
N SER A 213 0.15 -15.87 12.56
CA SER A 213 -0.47 -16.05 11.24
C SER A 213 -0.83 -17.51 10.99
N LEU A 214 0.15 -18.42 11.13
CA LEU A 214 -0.01 -19.86 10.90
C LEU A 214 -1.02 -20.52 11.85
N ARG A 215 -1.12 -20.03 13.09
CA ARG A 215 -2.13 -20.51 14.04
C ARG A 215 -3.56 -20.19 13.59
N ARG A 216 -3.77 -19.04 12.92
CA ARG A 216 -5.07 -18.59 12.43
C ARG A 216 -5.40 -19.14 11.04
N ASP A 217 -4.42 -19.70 10.33
CA ASP A 217 -4.61 -20.21 8.97
C ASP A 217 -5.39 -21.53 8.96
N GLN A 218 -6.70 -21.42 8.78
CA GLN A 218 -7.59 -22.57 8.61
C GLN A 218 -7.45 -23.21 7.22
N HIS A 219 -7.05 -22.43 6.21
CA HIS A 219 -7.00 -22.88 4.83
C HIS A 219 -5.82 -23.83 4.60
N ALA A 220 -4.63 -23.46 5.06
CA ALA A 220 -3.43 -24.31 4.99
C ALA A 220 -3.65 -25.65 5.70
N ARG A 221 -4.36 -25.64 6.83
CA ARG A 221 -4.68 -26.85 7.59
C ARG A 221 -5.63 -27.78 6.85
N ALA A 222 -6.64 -27.23 6.19
CA ALA A 222 -7.59 -28.00 5.39
C ALA A 222 -6.92 -28.61 4.16
N LEU A 223 -6.00 -27.87 3.52
CA LEU A 223 -5.24 -28.35 2.36
C LEU A 223 -4.28 -29.50 2.71
N LEU A 224 -3.66 -29.45 3.89
CA LEU A 224 -2.73 -30.47 4.37
C LEU A 224 -3.41 -31.68 5.03
N ASP A 225 -4.74 -31.63 5.19
CA ASP A 225 -5.55 -32.62 5.91
C ASP A 225 -5.03 -32.93 7.33
N LEU A 226 -4.58 -31.88 8.05
CA LEU A 226 -3.98 -32.01 9.38
C LEU A 226 -4.96 -31.64 10.50
N PRO A 227 -5.10 -32.48 11.55
CA PRO A 227 -5.91 -32.13 12.71
C PRO A 227 -5.28 -30.95 13.47
N THR A 228 -6.13 -30.17 14.18
CA THR A 228 -5.69 -28.96 14.93
C THR A 228 -4.52 -29.22 15.87
N LYS A 229 -4.53 -30.40 16.52
CA LYS A 229 -3.51 -30.78 17.50
C LYS A 229 -2.15 -30.97 16.83
N SER A 230 -2.08 -31.77 15.77
CA SER A 230 -0.86 -32.00 14.96
C SER A 230 -0.30 -30.72 14.37
N TRP A 231 -1.16 -29.83 13.84
CA TRP A 231 -0.71 -28.53 13.32
C TRP A 231 -0.08 -27.66 14.41
N SER A 232 -0.75 -27.51 15.56
CA SER A 232 -0.23 -26.70 16.66
C SER A 232 1.07 -27.27 17.27
N ALA A 233 1.21 -28.59 17.27
CA ALA A 233 2.43 -29.26 17.72
C ALA A 233 3.57 -29.05 16.72
N LEU A 234 3.33 -29.22 15.41
CA LEU A 234 4.30 -28.94 14.35
C LEU A 234 4.81 -27.51 14.42
N LEU A 235 3.94 -26.51 14.61
CA LEU A 235 4.36 -25.12 14.74
C LEU A 235 5.25 -24.88 15.95
N ARG A 236 4.96 -25.52 17.09
CA ARG A 236 5.78 -25.42 18.31
C ARG A 236 7.13 -26.13 18.16
N ILE A 237 7.18 -27.24 17.43
CA ILE A 237 8.41 -27.98 17.18
C ILE A 237 9.32 -27.20 16.21
N LEU A 238 8.76 -26.68 15.12
CA LEU A 238 9.53 -25.96 14.10
C LEU A 238 9.99 -24.58 14.55
N LEU A 239 9.08 -23.78 15.13
CA LEU A 239 9.35 -22.37 15.50
C LEU A 239 9.73 -22.21 16.98
N GLY A 240 9.52 -23.23 17.81
CA GLY A 240 9.73 -23.16 19.25
C GLY A 240 8.52 -22.63 20.02
N HIS A 241 8.55 -22.79 21.34
CA HIS A 241 7.47 -22.31 22.21
C HIS A 241 7.39 -20.77 22.23
N PRO A 242 6.20 -20.15 22.06
CA PRO A 242 6.06 -18.69 21.94
C PRO A 242 6.27 -17.92 23.25
N HIS A 243 6.39 -18.62 24.39
CA HIS A 243 6.46 -18.00 25.70
C HIS A 243 7.89 -17.55 26.04
N PRO A 244 8.11 -16.28 26.44
CA PRO A 244 9.44 -15.69 26.57
C PRO A 244 10.33 -16.38 27.61
N ALA A 245 9.76 -17.04 28.64
CA ALA A 245 10.55 -17.75 29.64
C ALA A 245 11.31 -18.97 29.08
N TYR A 246 10.88 -19.52 27.93
CA TYR A 246 11.54 -20.64 27.27
C TYR A 246 12.47 -20.20 26.13
N ALA A 247 12.61 -18.90 25.86
CA ALA A 247 13.36 -18.41 24.70
C ALA A 247 14.84 -18.87 24.67
N ALA A 248 15.44 -19.15 25.83
CA ALA A 248 16.81 -19.62 25.97
C ALA A 248 16.95 -21.16 26.00
N THR A 249 15.85 -21.91 26.09
CA THR A 249 15.86 -23.38 26.15
C THR A 249 15.73 -24.00 24.75
N ASP A 250 16.17 -25.24 24.60
CA ASP A 250 16.07 -25.97 23.32
C ASP A 250 14.61 -26.09 22.83
N THR A 251 13.66 -26.16 23.77
CA THR A 251 12.21 -26.14 23.51
C THR A 251 11.66 -24.79 23.02
N GLY A 252 12.30 -23.66 23.34
CA GLY A 252 11.88 -22.35 22.86
C GLY A 252 12.64 -21.87 21.63
N ARG A 253 13.75 -22.51 21.25
CA ARG A 253 14.49 -22.20 20.02
C ARG A 253 13.85 -22.81 18.78
N GLY A 254 13.28 -24.01 18.88
CA GLY A 254 12.68 -24.72 17.74
C GLY A 254 13.73 -25.34 16.81
N VAL A 255 13.34 -26.35 16.02
CA VAL A 255 14.27 -27.15 15.21
C VAL A 255 15.00 -26.30 14.16
N LEU A 256 14.32 -25.37 13.49
CA LEU A 256 14.91 -24.55 12.45
C LEU A 256 16.03 -23.64 12.98
N LEU A 257 15.83 -23.04 14.16
CA LEU A 257 16.85 -22.20 14.78
C LEU A 257 18.01 -23.03 15.34
N ARG A 258 17.74 -24.25 15.84
CA ARG A 258 18.77 -25.17 16.35
C ARG A 258 19.73 -25.61 15.23
N LEU A 259 19.20 -25.93 14.04
CA LEU A 259 20.00 -26.27 12.86
C LEU A 259 20.87 -25.09 12.38
N LEU A 260 20.32 -23.87 12.37
CA LEU A 260 21.06 -22.67 11.98
C LEU A 260 22.13 -22.25 13.01
N ILE A 261 21.92 -22.56 14.30
CA ILE A 261 22.89 -22.30 15.38
C ILE A 261 23.95 -23.42 15.49
N SER A 262 24.07 -24.29 14.48
CA SER A 262 25.10 -25.34 14.36
C SER A 262 24.93 -26.54 15.30
N GLN A 263 23.70 -26.90 15.68
CA GLN A 263 23.44 -28.26 16.17
C GLN A 263 23.35 -29.20 14.97
N SER A 264 24.15 -30.27 14.96
CA SER A 264 24.14 -31.25 13.87
C SER A 264 22.87 -32.11 13.90
N GLN A 265 22.43 -32.56 12.73
CA GLN A 265 21.28 -33.48 12.59
C GLN A 265 21.36 -34.70 13.53
N GLN A 266 22.57 -35.23 13.76
CA GLN A 266 22.80 -36.35 14.68
C GLN A 266 22.41 -36.02 16.13
N MET A 267 22.72 -34.81 16.60
CA MET A 267 22.35 -34.36 17.95
C MET A 267 20.83 -34.19 18.10
N LEU A 268 20.13 -33.84 17.01
CA LEU A 268 18.67 -33.75 17.00
C LEU A 268 17.99 -35.12 16.92
N LEU A 269 18.63 -36.10 16.28
CA LEU A 269 18.16 -37.50 16.27
C LEU A 269 18.24 -38.16 17.65
N ASP A 270 19.24 -37.79 18.44
CA ASP A 270 19.43 -38.29 19.81
C ASP A 270 18.53 -37.61 20.86
N ASP A 271 17.84 -36.51 20.49
CA ASP A 271 16.92 -35.78 21.36
C ASP A 271 15.59 -36.54 21.52
N HIS A 272 15.53 -37.35 22.57
CA HIS A 272 14.37 -38.21 22.86
C HIS A 272 13.07 -37.43 23.06
N ASP A 273 13.13 -36.25 23.67
CA ASP A 273 11.95 -35.42 23.93
C ASP A 273 11.42 -34.81 22.62
N LEU A 274 12.33 -34.38 21.73
CA LEU A 274 11.97 -33.91 20.40
C LEU A 274 11.33 -35.02 19.55
N ARG A 275 11.92 -36.22 19.58
CA ARG A 275 11.37 -37.39 18.89
C ARG A 275 9.96 -37.73 19.37
N LEU A 276 9.74 -37.82 20.68
CA LEU A 276 8.41 -38.08 21.26
C LEU A 276 7.40 -37.00 20.87
N ALA A 277 7.81 -35.73 20.81
CA ALA A 277 6.95 -34.64 20.41
C ALA A 277 6.55 -34.73 18.92
N VAL A 278 7.47 -35.13 18.03
CA VAL A 278 7.17 -35.30 16.59
C VAL A 278 6.32 -36.54 16.34
N GLU A 279 6.62 -37.67 17.00
CA GLU A 279 5.83 -38.90 16.91
C GLU A 279 4.39 -38.66 17.42
N ALA A 280 4.22 -37.97 18.54
CA ALA A 280 2.89 -37.61 19.06
C ALA A 280 2.14 -36.58 18.19
N ALA A 281 2.87 -35.79 17.40
CA ALA A 281 2.30 -34.83 16.47
C ALA A 281 1.94 -35.45 15.11
N ALA A 282 2.44 -36.65 14.80
CA ALA A 282 2.21 -37.30 13.52
C ALA A 282 0.70 -37.45 13.26
N PRO A 283 0.21 -37.10 12.06
CA PRO A 283 -1.18 -37.35 11.72
C PRO A 283 -1.40 -38.87 11.76
N GLU A 284 -2.44 -39.33 12.46
CA GLU A 284 -2.83 -40.74 12.40
C GLU A 284 -3.02 -41.09 10.92
N ARG A 285 -2.32 -42.13 10.44
CA ARG A 285 -2.59 -42.67 9.11
C ARG A 285 -4.06 -43.02 9.08
N GLY A 286 -4.87 -42.23 8.39
CA GLY A 286 -6.28 -42.51 8.18
C GLY A 286 -6.42 -43.91 7.62
N GLY A 287 -6.68 -44.86 8.50
CA GLY A 287 -7.22 -46.14 8.14
C GLY A 287 -8.60 -45.87 7.53
N ARG A 288 -8.80 -46.46 6.36
CA ARG A 288 -10.13 -46.68 5.80
C ARG A 288 -11.10 -47.22 6.85
#